data_AF-A0A845DHI1-F1
#
_entry.id   AF-A0A845DHI1-F1
#
_cell.length_a   1.000
_cell.length_b   1.000
_cell.length_c   1.000
_cell.angle_alpha   90.00
_cell.angle_beta   90.00
_cell.angle_gamma   90.00
#
_symmetry.space_group_name_H-M   'P 1'
#
loop_
_entity.id
_entity.type
_entity.pdbx_description
1 polymer ?
#
loop_
_entity_poly.entity_id
_entity_poly.type
_entity_poly.pdbx_seq_one_letter_code
_entity_poly.pdbx_strand_id
1 'polypeptide(L)'
;MKWVQGKNIFITSSLLCFFAYSAFFFPRWLVSHLGEAHFLSSYLYIYGFGLPFFILGIYLLIRSRAIHFEVLGERKWLFFFILGLAWNMLAHGLWIFAAVYFPFKG
;
A
#
# COMPACT_ATOMS: atom_id res chain seq x y z
N MET A 1 34.90 -8.36 -9.52
CA MET A 1 33.56 -7.75 -9.51
C MET A 1 33.60 -6.39 -8.81
N LYS A 2 33.78 -5.27 -9.53
CA LYS A 2 33.76 -3.91 -8.93
C LYS A 2 32.86 -2.89 -9.66
N TRP A 3 32.26 -3.26 -10.81
CA TRP A 3 31.46 -2.35 -11.65
C TRP A 3 29.94 -2.41 -11.40
N VAL A 4 29.45 -3.34 -10.58
CA VAL A 4 28.00 -3.51 -10.31
C VAL A 4 27.52 -2.62 -9.15
N GLN A 5 28.42 -2.15 -8.27
CA GLN A 5 28.03 -1.37 -7.07
C GLN A 5 27.59 0.07 -7.38
N GLY A 6 28.26 0.80 -8.28
CA GLY A 6 27.96 2.22 -8.54
C GLY A 6 26.58 2.46 -9.17
N LYS A 7 26.14 1.57 -10.05
CA LYS A 7 24.82 1.67 -10.72
C LYS A 7 23.66 1.40 -9.76
N ASN A 8 23.85 0.47 -8.82
CA ASN A 8 22.85 0.17 -7.80
C ASN A 8 22.64 1.32 -6.82
N ILE A 9 23.70 2.03 -6.41
CA ILE A 9 23.59 3.17 -5.48
C ILE A 9 22.72 4.28 -6.08
N PHE A 10 22.99 4.69 -7.33
CA PHE A 10 22.22 5.75 -7.98
C PHE A 10 20.74 5.39 -8.14
N ILE A 11 20.45 4.14 -8.52
CA ILE A 11 19.07 3.64 -8.65
C ILE A 11 18.40 3.61 -7.26
N THR A 12 19.08 3.10 -6.24
CA THR A 12 18.52 3.04 -4.88
C THR A 12 18.26 4.43 -4.31
N SER A 13 19.17 5.39 -4.50
CA SER A 13 18.99 6.78 -4.06
C SER A 13 17.85 7.46 -4.81
N SER A 14 17.71 7.21 -6.12
CA SER A 14 16.62 7.76 -6.92
C SER A 14 15.26 7.22 -6.50
N LEU A 15 15.16 5.91 -6.24
CA LEU A 15 13.95 5.28 -5.71
C LEU A 15 13.60 5.81 -4.32
N LEU A 16 14.59 5.98 -3.45
CA LEU A 16 14.39 6.51 -2.10
C LEU A 16 13.85 7.95 -2.15
N CYS A 17 14.45 8.81 -2.99
CA CYS A 17 13.99 10.17 -3.20
C CYS A 17 12.57 10.22 -3.77
N PHE A 18 12.26 9.35 -4.75
CA PHE A 18 10.92 9.24 -5.30
C PHE A 18 9.90 8.86 -4.21
N PHE A 19 10.19 7.84 -3.40
CA PHE A 19 9.28 7.43 -2.34
C PHE A 19 9.09 8.50 -1.25
N ALA A 20 10.17 9.16 -0.83
CA ALA A 20 10.09 10.26 0.12
C ALA A 20 9.26 11.43 -0.45
N TYR A 21 9.46 11.77 -1.71
CA TYR A 21 8.68 12.79 -2.39
C TYR A 21 7.20 12.41 -2.49
N SER A 22 6.89 11.19 -2.90
CA SER A 22 5.51 10.72 -3.00
C SER A 22 4.83 10.67 -1.64
N ALA A 23 5.52 10.22 -0.58
CA ALA A 23 5.00 10.21 0.79
C ALA A 23 4.70 11.62 1.33
N PHE A 24 5.47 12.62 0.89
CA PHE A 24 5.24 14.02 1.25
C PHE A 24 4.14 14.68 0.40
N PHE A 25 4.13 14.44 -0.91
CA PHE A 25 3.25 15.12 -1.85
C PHE A 25 1.84 14.55 -1.85
N PHE A 26 1.70 13.22 -1.84
CA PHE A 26 0.43 12.52 -1.96
C PHE A 26 -0.61 12.95 -0.90
N PRO A 27 -0.28 13.07 0.40
CA PRO A 27 -1.27 13.45 1.41
C PRO A 27 -1.76 14.89 1.21
N ARG A 28 -0.86 15.79 0.79
CA ARG A 28 -1.20 17.20 0.52
C ARG A 28 -2.12 17.33 -0.68
N TRP A 29 -1.80 16.62 -1.76
CA TRP A 29 -2.65 16.56 -2.94
C TRP A 29 -4.03 16.00 -2.60
N LEU A 30 -4.08 14.94 -1.78
CA LEU A 30 -5.34 14.31 -1.40
C LEU A 30 -6.22 15.26 -0.57
N VAL A 31 -5.63 15.90 0.45
CA VAL A 31 -6.32 16.88 1.31
C VAL A 31 -6.76 18.10 0.51
N SER A 32 -5.97 18.58 -0.44
CA SER A 32 -6.34 19.77 -1.24
C SER A 32 -7.55 19.53 -2.15
N HIS A 33 -7.84 18.27 -2.53
CA HIS A 33 -8.95 17.93 -3.42
C HIS A 33 -10.20 17.46 -2.66
N LEU A 34 -10.03 16.70 -1.58
CA LEU A 34 -11.14 16.08 -0.85
C LEU A 34 -11.48 16.81 0.46
N GLY A 35 -10.57 17.62 0.99
CA GLY A 35 -10.69 18.28 2.29
C GLY A 35 -10.30 17.36 3.46
N GLU A 36 -9.92 17.95 4.59
CA GLU A 36 -9.43 17.22 5.77
C GLU A 36 -10.52 16.38 6.45
N ALA A 37 -11.78 16.84 6.41
CA ALA A 37 -12.91 16.19 7.09
C ALA A 37 -13.56 15.06 6.29
N HIS A 38 -13.14 14.84 5.04
CA HIS A 38 -13.76 13.82 4.19
C HIS A 38 -13.19 12.44 4.51
N PHE A 39 -14.05 11.44 4.74
CA PHE A 39 -13.62 10.09 5.13
C PHE A 39 -12.64 9.45 4.14
N LEU A 40 -12.81 9.75 2.83
CA LEU A 40 -11.90 9.28 1.78
C LEU A 40 -10.49 9.84 1.90
N SER A 41 -10.29 11.03 2.48
CA SER A 41 -8.95 11.60 2.67
C SER A 41 -8.11 10.72 3.59
N SER A 42 -8.67 10.34 4.74
CA SER A 42 -7.99 9.42 5.67
C SER A 42 -7.84 8.02 5.07
N TYR A 43 -8.88 7.52 4.40
CA TYR A 43 -8.86 6.18 3.82
C TYR A 43 -7.86 6.03 2.66
N LEU A 44 -7.87 6.95 1.69
CA LEU A 44 -6.98 6.93 0.54
C LEU A 44 -5.54 7.27 0.93
N TYR A 45 -5.32 8.05 1.98
CA TYR A 45 -3.98 8.27 2.51
C TYR A 45 -3.34 6.95 2.98
N ILE A 46 -4.05 6.18 3.79
CA ILE A 46 -3.53 4.92 4.36
C ILE A 46 -3.48 3.82 3.30
N TYR A 47 -4.59 3.59 2.60
CA TYR A 47 -4.73 2.43 1.72
C TYR A 47 -4.47 2.75 0.25
N GLY A 48 -4.78 3.96 -0.21
CA GLY A 48 -4.49 4.39 -1.59
C GLY A 48 -2.99 4.50 -1.85
N PHE A 49 -2.22 5.03 -0.88
CA PHE A 49 -0.76 5.08 -1.01
C PHE A 49 -0.12 3.70 -0.87
N GLY A 50 -0.59 2.86 0.06
CA GLY A 50 -0.01 1.54 0.33
C GLY A 50 -0.31 0.47 -0.73
N LEU A 51 -1.46 0.57 -1.41
CA LEU A 51 -1.92 -0.46 -2.34
C LEU A 51 -0.96 -0.71 -3.53
N PRO A 52 -0.41 0.31 -4.22
CA PRO A 52 0.59 0.10 -5.27
C PRO A 52 1.82 -0.69 -4.80
N PHE A 53 2.31 -0.41 -3.58
CA PHE A 53 3.45 -1.13 -3.01
C PHE A 53 3.11 -2.58 -2.69
N PHE A 54 1.91 -2.82 -2.17
CA PHE A 54 1.43 -4.17 -1.93
C PHE A 54 1.35 -4.96 -3.24
N ILE A 55 0.75 -4.39 -4.28
CA ILE A 55 0.66 -5.02 -5.61
C ILE A 55 2.06 -5.30 -6.16
N LEU A 56 3.00 -4.34 -6.03
CA LEU A 56 4.39 -4.54 -6.44
C LEU A 56 5.05 -5.68 -5.66
N GLY A 57 4.82 -5.79 -4.35
CA GLY A 57 5.32 -6.88 -3.52
C GLY A 57 4.79 -8.24 -3.97
N ILE A 58 3.49 -8.35 -4.24
CA ILE A 58 2.88 -9.57 -4.81
C ILE A 58 3.49 -9.90 -6.18
N TYR A 59 3.63 -8.90 -7.06
CA TYR A 59 4.25 -9.08 -8.36
C TYR A 59 5.68 -9.61 -8.24
N LEU A 60 6.48 -9.05 -7.32
CA LEU A 60 7.85 -9.50 -7.07
C LEU A 60 7.90 -10.93 -6.53
N LEU A 61 7.03 -11.29 -5.57
CA LEU A 61 6.93 -12.66 -5.04
C LEU A 61 6.63 -13.70 -6.14
N ILE A 62 5.70 -13.36 -7.03
CA ILE A 62 5.34 -14.19 -8.18
C ILE A 62 6.50 -14.27 -9.16
N ARG A 63 7.11 -13.11 -9.49
CA ARG A 63 8.18 -13.03 -10.49
C ARG A 63 9.45 -13.74 -10.04
N SER A 64 9.78 -13.67 -8.76
CA SER A 64 10.94 -14.35 -8.16
C SER A 64 10.73 -15.85 -7.96
N ARG A 65 9.52 -16.37 -8.27
CA ARG A 65 9.12 -17.75 -7.97
C ARG A 65 9.28 -18.10 -6.49
N ALA A 66 9.08 -17.11 -5.60
CA ALA A 66 9.04 -17.37 -4.17
C ALA A 66 7.79 -18.18 -3.76
N ILE A 67 6.77 -18.17 -4.63
CA ILE A 67 5.52 -18.93 -4.47
C ILE A 67 5.35 -19.85 -5.69
N HIS A 68 5.16 -21.14 -5.43
CA HIS A 68 4.90 -22.19 -6.39
C HIS A 68 3.39 -22.44 -6.48
N PHE A 69 2.78 -22.01 -7.59
CA PHE A 69 1.34 -22.15 -7.80
C PHE A 69 0.83 -23.59 -7.94
N GLU A 70 1.75 -24.53 -8.19
CA GLU A 70 1.48 -25.97 -8.25
C GLU A 70 1.23 -26.57 -6.86
N VAL A 71 1.76 -25.93 -5.80
CA VAL A 71 1.57 -26.37 -4.41
C VAL A 71 0.29 -25.75 -3.85
N LEU A 72 -0.70 -26.60 -3.57
CA LEU A 72 -2.02 -26.16 -3.08
C LEU A 72 -1.91 -25.32 -1.79
N GLY A 73 -0.99 -25.65 -0.90
CA GLY A 73 -0.75 -24.93 0.36
C GLY A 73 -0.31 -23.48 0.13
N GLU A 74 0.67 -23.27 -0.74
CA GLU A 74 1.19 -21.93 -1.07
C GLU A 74 0.14 -21.07 -1.81
N ARG A 75 -0.63 -21.69 -2.71
CA ARG A 75 -1.76 -21.02 -3.38
C ARG A 75 -2.83 -20.58 -2.39
N LYS A 76 -3.21 -21.45 -1.44
CA LYS A 76 -4.17 -21.12 -0.39
C LYS A 76 -3.63 -20.00 0.52
N TRP A 77 -2.35 -20.07 0.88
CA TRP A 77 -1.71 -19.02 1.68
C TRP A 77 -1.79 -17.66 0.98
N LEU A 78 -1.43 -17.58 -0.31
CA LEU A 78 -1.51 -16.34 -1.07
C LEU A 78 -2.95 -15.83 -1.18
N PHE A 79 -3.91 -16.73 -1.38
CA PHE A 79 -5.34 -16.38 -1.39
C PHE A 79 -5.78 -15.77 -0.05
N PHE A 80 -5.47 -16.41 1.08
CA PHE A 80 -5.81 -15.89 2.41
C PHE A 80 -5.07 -14.59 2.73
N PHE A 81 -3.85 -14.42 2.26
CA PHE A 81 -3.09 -13.18 2.42
C PHE A 81 -3.77 -12.01 1.70
N ILE A 82 -4.16 -12.20 0.43
CA ILE A 82 -4.89 -11.18 -0.34
C ILE A 82 -6.27 -10.93 0.26
N LEU A 83 -6.98 -11.99 0.66
CA LEU A 83 -8.29 -11.86 1.29
C LEU A 83 -8.22 -11.12 2.63
N GLY A 84 -7.20 -11.40 3.43
CA GLY A 84 -6.95 -10.71 4.69
C GLY A 84 -6.68 -9.23 4.51
N LEU A 85 -5.91 -8.85 3.48
CA LEU A 85 -5.73 -7.44 3.12
C LEU A 85 -7.07 -6.80 2.72
N ALA A 86 -7.83 -7.43 1.82
CA ALA A 86 -9.11 -6.90 1.36
C ALA A 86 -10.09 -6.72 2.52
N TRP A 87 -10.15 -7.69 3.43
CA TRP A 87 -10.94 -7.60 4.66
C TRP A 87 -10.47 -6.45 5.54
N ASN A 88 -9.16 -6.31 5.77
CA ASN A 88 -8.62 -5.22 6.57
C ASN A 88 -8.98 -3.86 5.98
N MET A 89 -8.79 -3.67 4.67
CA MET A 89 -9.17 -2.45 3.95
C MET A 89 -10.65 -2.13 4.13
N LEU A 90 -11.53 -3.10 3.93
CA LEU A 90 -12.98 -2.91 4.09
C LEU A 90 -13.35 -2.58 5.53
N ALA A 91 -12.90 -3.37 6.50
CA ALA A 91 -13.21 -3.18 7.91
C ALA A 91 -12.73 -1.81 8.41
N HIS A 92 -11.53 -1.39 8.00
CA HIS A 92 -10.99 -0.09 8.39
C HIS A 92 -11.68 1.06 7.65
N GLY A 93 -12.07 0.88 6.39
CA GLY A 93 -12.88 1.86 5.66
C GLY A 93 -14.24 2.06 6.32
N LEU A 94 -14.92 0.98 6.72
CA LEU A 94 -16.16 1.04 7.49
C LEU A 94 -15.93 1.70 8.86
N TRP A 95 -14.79 1.45 9.51
CA TRP A 95 -14.45 2.10 10.78
C TRP A 95 -14.24 3.61 10.63
N ILE A 96 -13.48 4.05 9.61
CA ILE A 96 -13.27 5.47 9.32
C ILE A 96 -14.59 6.14 8.97
N PHE A 97 -15.41 5.51 8.13
CA PHE A 97 -16.75 5.99 7.81
C PHE A 97 -17.59 6.14 9.08
N ALA A 98 -17.65 5.09 9.91
CA ALA A 98 -18.39 5.12 11.15
C ALA A 98 -17.89 6.23 12.09
N ALA A 99 -16.57 6.45 12.13
CA ALA A 99 -15.97 7.47 12.97
C ALA A 99 -16.32 8.91 12.54
N VAL A 100 -16.51 9.13 11.25
CA VAL A 100 -16.87 10.44 10.69
C VAL A 100 -18.37 10.71 10.83
N TYR A 101 -19.22 9.70 10.66
CA TYR A 101 -20.67 9.88 10.55
C TYR A 101 -21.49 9.49 11.79
N PHE A 102 -20.95 8.66 12.69
CA PHE A 102 -21.62 8.32 13.95
C PHE A 102 -20.94 9.02 15.11
N PRO A 103 -21.45 10.18 15.58
CA PRO A 103 -20.89 10.83 16.75
C PRO A 103 -21.11 9.95 17.99
N PHE A 104 -20.02 9.50 18.61
CA PHE A 104 -20.04 8.69 19.83
C PHE A 104 -20.17 9.54 21.12
N LYS A 105 -20.17 10.87 20.98
CA LYS A 105 -20.49 11.82 22.05
C LYS A 105 -21.31 12.97 21.48
N GLY A 106 -22.58 13.03 21.87
CA GLY A 106 -23.32 14.27 22.04
C GLY A 106 -23.07 14.80 23.44
#